data_AF-A0A356BW99-F1
#
_entry.id   AF-A0A356BW99-F1
#
_cell.length_a   1.000
_cell.length_b   1.000
_cell.length_c   1.000
_cell.angle_alpha   90.00
_cell.angle_beta   90.00
_cell.angle_gamma   90.00
#
_symmetry.space_group_name_H-M   'P 1'
#
loop_
_entity.id
_entity.type
_entity.pdbx_description
1 polymer ?
#
loop_
_entity_poly.entity_id
_entity_poly.type
_entity_poly.pdbx_seq_one_letter_code
_entity_poly.pdbx_strand_id
1 'polypeptide(L)'
;FVLINKVDLPALWDVEDLGDVANSPVLEMSLLKENRQVVQGLSDVILSLVARDRITSAAGSRALITRTRHKQALQEAESALKESLGTLNQGLPLDLIAVDLYAALEHLGEITGETVRENVLDRIFAQFCIGK
;
A
#
# COMPACT_ATOMS: atom_id res chain seq x y z
N PHE A 1 -8.19 -2.58 -20.32
CA PHE A 1 -9.63 -2.78 -20.60
C PHE A 1 -10.13 -1.58 -21.37
N VAL A 2 -10.96 -1.79 -22.38
CA VAL A 2 -11.49 -0.73 -23.25
C VAL A 2 -13.00 -0.73 -23.17
N LEU A 3 -13.60 0.44 -23.02
CA LEU A 3 -15.06 0.62 -23.02
C LEU A 3 -15.48 1.23 -24.35
N ILE A 4 -16.24 0.48 -25.15
CA ILE A 4 -16.79 0.95 -26.43
C ILE A 4 -18.26 1.30 -26.21
N ASN A 5 -18.59 2.58 -26.33
CA ASN A 5 -19.94 3.08 -26.12
C ASN A 5 -20.63 3.38 -27.47
N LYS A 6 -21.96 3.44 -27.44
CA LYS A 6 -22.85 3.72 -28.58
C LYS A 6 -22.91 2.62 -29.64
N VAL A 7 -22.80 1.36 -29.24
CA VAL A 7 -22.94 0.20 -30.15
C VAL A 7 -24.35 0.03 -30.74
N ASP A 8 -25.29 0.90 -30.34
CA ASP A 8 -26.58 1.04 -30.99
C ASP A 8 -26.53 1.69 -32.39
N LEU A 9 -25.42 2.35 -32.71
CA LEU A 9 -25.17 2.96 -34.01
C LEU A 9 -24.28 2.04 -34.89
N PRO A 10 -24.34 2.18 -36.23
CA PRO A 10 -23.41 1.47 -37.11
C PRO A 10 -21.97 1.80 -36.75
N ALA A 11 -21.14 0.77 -36.62
CA ALA A 11 -19.71 0.93 -36.37
C ALA A 11 -19.05 1.61 -37.59
N LEU A 12 -18.22 2.63 -37.32
CA LEU A 12 -17.44 3.35 -38.33
C LEU A 12 -15.96 2.96 -38.30
N TRP A 13 -15.58 2.06 -37.41
CA TRP A 13 -14.22 1.63 -37.09
C TRP A 13 -14.31 0.25 -36.44
N ASP A 14 -13.24 -0.55 -36.56
CA ASP A 14 -13.13 -1.88 -36.00
C ASP A 14 -12.18 -1.91 -34.79
N VAL A 15 -12.31 -2.94 -33.94
CA VAL A 15 -11.46 -3.11 -32.74
C VAL A 15 -9.96 -3.16 -33.10
N GLU A 16 -9.64 -3.60 -34.32
CA GLU A 16 -8.29 -3.63 -34.89
C GLU A 16 -7.69 -2.22 -35.08
N ASP A 17 -8.52 -1.20 -35.25
CA ASP A 17 -8.10 0.20 -35.35
C ASP A 17 -7.62 0.79 -34.00
N LEU A 18 -7.85 0.08 -32.90
CA LEU A 18 -7.42 0.51 -31.56
C LEU A 18 -5.92 0.30 -31.29
N GLY A 19 -5.18 -0.33 -32.20
CA GLY A 19 -3.73 -0.52 -32.08
C GLY A 19 -3.34 -1.31 -30.82
N ASP A 20 -2.40 -0.77 -30.03
CA ASP A 20 -1.80 -1.46 -28.88
C ASP A 20 -2.81 -1.88 -27.79
N VAL A 21 -3.99 -1.24 -27.74
CA VAL A 21 -5.02 -1.57 -26.76
C VAL A 21 -6.04 -2.59 -27.28
N ALA A 22 -5.92 -3.09 -28.51
CA ALA A 22 -6.79 -4.14 -29.06
C ALA A 22 -6.72 -5.45 -28.26
N ASN A 23 -5.59 -5.73 -27.60
CA ASN A 23 -5.42 -6.92 -26.73
C ASN A 23 -6.01 -6.75 -25.32
N SER A 24 -6.54 -5.57 -24.98
CA SER A 24 -7.25 -5.40 -23.72
C SER A 24 -8.64 -6.02 -23.78
N PRO A 25 -9.18 -6.55 -22.67
CA PRO A 25 -10.58 -6.97 -22.64
C PRO A 25 -11.47 -5.76 -22.96
N VAL A 26 -12.46 -5.96 -23.83
CA VAL A 26 -13.38 -4.93 -24.34
C VAL A 26 -14.76 -5.12 -23.73
N LEU A 27 -15.42 -4.03 -23.34
CA LEU A 27 -16.85 -4.02 -23.00
C LEU A 27 -17.57 -3.04 -23.92
N GLU A 28 -18.51 -3.58 -24.66
CA GLU A 28 -19.38 -2.83 -25.55
C GLU A 28 -20.67 -2.45 -24.82
N MET A 29 -21.16 -1.23 -25.06
CA MET A 29 -22.38 -0.75 -24.43
C MET A 29 -23.15 0.29 -25.23
N SER A 30 -24.47 0.34 -24.98
CA SER A 30 -25.35 1.42 -25.40
C SER A 30 -26.15 1.95 -24.20
N LEU A 31 -25.95 3.22 -23.87
CA LEU A 31 -26.68 3.90 -22.80
C LEU A 31 -28.19 4.07 -23.08
N LEU A 32 -28.61 3.95 -24.34
CA LEU A 32 -30.01 4.16 -24.76
C LEU A 32 -30.85 2.89 -24.72
N LYS A 33 -30.23 1.71 -24.83
CA LYS A 33 -30.95 0.44 -24.98
C LYS A 33 -30.98 -0.40 -23.68
N GLU A 34 -29.92 -0.41 -22.89
CA GLU A 34 -29.76 -1.42 -21.82
C GLU A 34 -29.08 -0.89 -20.55
N ASN A 35 -29.75 0.02 -19.86
CA ASN A 35 -29.13 0.78 -18.75
C ASN A 35 -28.79 -0.07 -17.50
N ARG A 36 -29.44 -1.22 -17.25
CA ARG A 36 -29.18 -2.04 -16.04
C ARG A 36 -28.09 -3.11 -16.21
N GLN A 37 -28.14 -3.88 -17.29
CA GLN A 37 -27.20 -4.99 -17.52
C GLN A 37 -25.80 -4.48 -17.83
N VAL A 38 -25.69 -3.36 -18.57
CA VAL A 38 -24.41 -2.70 -18.84
C VAL A 38 -23.76 -2.16 -17.56
N VAL A 39 -24.52 -1.48 -16.70
CA VAL A 39 -24.01 -0.94 -15.43
C VAL A 39 -23.52 -2.06 -14.51
N GLN A 40 -24.21 -3.21 -14.54
CA GLN A 40 -23.79 -4.40 -13.81
C GLN A 40 -22.48 -4.96 -14.37
N GLY A 41 -22.38 -5.15 -15.69
CA GLY A 41 -21.15 -5.62 -16.35
C GLY A 41 -19.95 -4.69 -16.14
N LEU A 42 -20.16 -3.37 -16.18
CA LEU A 42 -19.13 -2.39 -15.84
C LEU A 42 -18.69 -2.51 -14.37
N SER A 43 -19.65 -2.65 -13.45
CA SER A 43 -19.36 -2.83 -12.03
C SER A 43 -18.54 -4.10 -11.78
N ASP A 44 -18.90 -5.20 -12.42
CA ASP A 44 -18.20 -6.48 -12.31
C ASP A 44 -16.77 -6.37 -12.86
N VAL A 45 -16.57 -5.69 -13.99
CA VAL A 45 -15.22 -5.44 -14.52
C VAL A 45 -14.41 -4.57 -13.58
N ILE A 46 -14.95 -3.45 -13.11
CA ILE A 46 -14.26 -2.55 -12.17
C ILE A 46 -13.88 -3.32 -10.90
N LEU A 47 -14.80 -4.10 -10.34
CA LEU A 47 -14.53 -4.95 -9.19
C LEU A 47 -13.45 -5.99 -9.52
N SER A 48 -13.45 -6.59 -10.70
CA SER A 48 -12.40 -7.53 -11.10
C SER A 48 -11.02 -6.88 -11.25
N LEU A 49 -10.95 -5.60 -11.60
CA LEU A 49 -9.70 -4.85 -11.73
C LEU A 49 -9.17 -4.44 -10.35
N VAL A 50 -10.05 -3.99 -9.46
CA VAL A 50 -9.67 -3.56 -8.11
C VAL A 50 -9.41 -4.76 -7.19
N ALA A 51 -10.18 -5.84 -7.32
CA ALA A 51 -10.05 -7.04 -6.52
C ALA A 51 -8.87 -7.93 -6.93
N ARG A 52 -8.39 -7.82 -8.18
CA ARG A 52 -7.28 -8.62 -8.72
C ARG A 52 -6.00 -8.54 -7.90
N ASP A 53 -5.77 -7.42 -7.20
CA ASP A 53 -4.56 -7.25 -6.42
C ASP A 53 -4.73 -7.38 -4.89
N ARG A 54 -5.90 -7.10 -4.27
CA ARG A 54 -5.90 -6.82 -2.80
C ARG A 54 -7.13 -7.15 -1.96
N ILE A 55 -8.28 -7.47 -2.53
CA ILE A 55 -9.53 -7.46 -1.72
C ILE A 55 -9.85 -8.83 -1.10
N THR A 56 -9.39 -9.94 -1.68
CA THR A 56 -9.77 -11.29 -1.23
C THR A 56 -9.03 -11.78 0.01
N SER A 57 -7.98 -11.09 0.48
CA SER A 57 -7.18 -11.51 1.65
C SER A 57 -7.55 -10.80 2.95
N ALA A 58 -8.62 -10.00 2.99
CA ALA A 58 -8.99 -9.19 4.16
C ALA A 58 -10.24 -9.68 4.92
N ALA A 59 -10.70 -10.90 4.67
CA ALA A 59 -11.73 -11.53 5.50
C ALA A 59 -11.09 -12.07 6.81
N GLY A 60 -10.68 -11.17 7.69
CA GLY A 60 -10.20 -11.52 9.03
C GLY A 60 -8.98 -10.72 9.50
N SER A 61 -9.21 -9.82 10.47
CA SER A 61 -8.24 -9.29 11.44
C SER A 61 -6.97 -8.54 10.99
N ARG A 62 -6.72 -8.28 9.70
CA ARG A 62 -5.55 -7.49 9.29
C ARG A 62 -5.83 -5.99 9.36
N ALA A 63 -5.02 -5.26 10.14
CA ALA A 63 -5.07 -3.80 10.17
C ALA A 63 -4.78 -3.23 8.77
N LEU A 64 -5.67 -2.38 8.26
CA LEU A 64 -5.54 -1.75 6.95
C LEU A 64 -4.81 -0.41 7.08
N ILE A 65 -3.70 -0.27 6.35
CA ILE A 65 -2.95 0.99 6.27
C ILE A 65 -3.49 1.79 5.08
N THR A 66 -4.28 2.82 5.38
CA THR A 66 -5.00 3.61 4.35
C THR A 66 -4.30 4.92 3.97
N ARG A 67 -3.32 5.37 4.78
CA ARG A 67 -2.61 6.65 4.57
C ARG A 67 -1.20 6.39 4.05
N THR A 68 -0.82 7.08 2.97
CA THR A 68 0.53 7.01 2.39
C THR A 68 1.62 7.32 3.40
N ARG A 69 1.43 8.35 4.24
CA ARG A 69 2.39 8.70 5.29
C ARG A 69 2.65 7.56 6.30
N HIS A 70 1.61 6.84 6.73
CA HIS A 70 1.78 5.72 7.67
C HIS A 70 2.47 4.54 6.98
N LYS A 71 2.16 4.30 5.69
CA LYS A 71 2.87 3.29 4.90
C LYS A 71 4.35 3.62 4.81
N GLN A 72 4.70 4.86 4.49
CA GLN A 72 6.09 5.30 4.38
C GLN A 72 6.84 5.10 5.70
N ALA A 73 6.30 5.58 6.81
CA ALA A 73 6.85 5.41 8.15
C ALA A 73 7.08 3.92 8.50
N LEU A 74 6.14 3.03 8.17
CA LEU A 74 6.32 1.59 8.38
C LEU A 74 7.42 0.98 7.51
N GLN A 75 7.55 1.43 6.27
CA GLN A 75 8.61 0.96 5.36
C GLN A 75 10.00 1.41 5.83
N GLU A 76 10.10 2.65 6.32
CA GLU A 76 11.34 3.18 6.90
C GLU A 76 11.71 2.45 8.18
N ALA A 77 10.73 2.20 9.07
CA ALA A 77 10.93 1.40 10.27
C ALA A 77 11.39 -0.03 9.95
N GLU A 78 10.77 -0.69 8.96
CA GLU A 78 11.18 -2.02 8.50
C GLU A 78 12.63 -2.02 7.98
N SER A 79 13.00 -0.99 7.22
CA SER A 79 14.36 -0.84 6.69
C SER A 79 15.37 -0.72 7.83
N ALA A 80 15.12 0.17 8.79
CA ALA A 80 16.00 0.35 9.95
C ALA A 80 16.14 -0.94 10.79
N LEU A 81 15.05 -1.68 10.99
CA LEU A 81 15.12 -2.99 11.67
C LEU A 81 15.95 -4.03 10.91
N LYS A 82 15.91 -4.01 9.57
CA LYS A 82 16.76 -4.90 8.75
C LYS A 82 18.23 -4.53 8.85
N GLU A 83 18.57 -3.24 8.86
CA GLU A 83 19.94 -2.77 9.09
C GLU A 83 20.43 -3.20 10.48
N SER A 84 19.61 -3.01 11.52
CA SER A 84 19.91 -3.45 12.89
C SER A 84 20.22 -4.95 12.98
N LEU A 85 19.39 -5.77 12.32
CA LEU A 85 19.60 -7.22 12.23
C LEU A 85 20.87 -7.56 11.44
N GLY A 86 21.17 -6.82 10.37
CA GLY A 86 22.42 -6.94 9.61
C GLY A 86 23.64 -6.66 10.47
N THR A 87 23.62 -5.56 11.22
CA THR A 87 24.66 -5.15 12.17
C THR A 87 24.87 -6.20 13.27
N LEU A 88 23.78 -6.75 13.81
CA LEU A 88 23.83 -7.85 14.79
C LEU A 88 24.51 -9.11 14.21
N ASN A 89 24.12 -9.52 12.99
CA ASN A 89 24.68 -10.70 12.33
C ASN A 89 26.16 -10.54 11.98
N GLN A 90 26.65 -9.30 11.83
CA GLN A 90 28.06 -9.00 11.61
C GLN A 90 28.89 -9.02 12.93
N GLY A 91 28.25 -9.18 14.09
CA GLY A 91 28.92 -9.15 15.38
C GLY A 91 29.46 -7.77 15.76
N LEU A 92 28.87 -6.71 15.19
CA LEU A 92 29.26 -5.33 15.48
C LEU A 92 28.78 -4.90 16.88
N PRO A 93 29.39 -3.85 17.47
CA PRO A 93 29.03 -3.37 18.79
C PRO A 93 27.54 -3.02 18.94
N LEU A 94 27.00 -3.26 20.13
CA LEU A 94 25.60 -2.96 20.47
C LEU A 94 25.23 -1.48 20.25
N ASP A 95 26.20 -0.57 20.42
CA ASP A 95 25.99 0.86 20.21
C ASP A 95 25.58 1.18 18.77
N LEU A 96 26.08 0.43 17.79
CA LEU A 96 25.69 0.60 16.38
C LEU A 96 24.29 0.04 16.11
N ILE A 97 23.97 -1.11 16.72
CA ILE A 97 22.65 -1.73 16.63
C ILE A 97 21.57 -0.79 17.22
N ALA A 98 21.90 -0.10 18.31
CA ALA A 98 21.00 0.82 18.98
C ALA A 98 20.58 1.98 18.07
N VAL A 99 21.50 2.54 17.27
CA VAL A 99 21.20 3.64 16.33
C VAL A 99 20.05 3.27 15.38
N ASP A 100 20.11 2.09 14.78
CA ASP A 100 19.08 1.62 13.84
C ASP A 100 17.75 1.33 14.55
N LEU A 101 17.78 0.80 15.78
CA LEU A 101 16.57 0.59 16.58
C LEU A 101 15.89 1.91 16.95
N TYR A 102 16.67 2.95 17.25
CA TYR A 102 16.13 4.30 17.48
C TYR A 102 15.47 4.89 16.25
N ALA A 103 16.12 4.75 15.09
CA ALA A 103 15.53 5.19 13.83
C ALA A 103 14.19 4.49 13.58
N ALA A 104 14.13 3.16 13.76
CA ALA A 104 12.88 2.40 13.62
C ALA A 104 11.78 2.91 14.56
N LEU A 105 12.14 3.15 15.83
CA LEU A 105 11.22 3.68 16.84
C LEU A 105 10.70 5.08 16.50
N GLU A 106 11.55 5.96 15.97
CA GLU A 106 11.17 7.32 15.56
C GLU A 106 10.15 7.29 14.42
N HIS A 107 10.41 6.50 13.37
CA HIS A 107 9.46 6.32 12.27
C HIS A 107 8.11 5.75 12.75
N LEU A 108 8.11 4.80 13.69
CA LEU A 108 6.86 4.31 14.30
C LEU A 108 6.14 5.38 15.12
N GLY A 109 6.89 6.23 15.82
CA GLY A 109 6.37 7.38 16.58
C GLY A 109 5.61 8.39 15.72
N GLU A 110 6.06 8.63 14.49
CA GLU A 110 5.35 9.52 13.55
C GLU A 110 3.92 9.05 13.24
N ILE A 111 3.65 7.75 13.38
CA ILE A 111 2.31 7.17 13.15
C ILE A 111 1.38 7.49 14.32
N THR A 112 1.85 7.39 15.55
CA THR A 112 1.09 7.66 16.78
C THR A 112 1.10 9.14 17.16
N GLY A 113 2.01 9.93 16.59
CA GLY A 113 2.25 11.32 16.97
C GLY A 113 3.12 11.46 18.24
N GLU A 114 3.76 10.37 18.68
CA GLU A 114 4.64 10.37 19.84
C GLU A 114 6.08 10.70 19.42
N THR A 115 6.72 11.62 20.14
CA THR A 115 8.17 11.81 20.05
C THR A 115 8.88 10.71 20.85
N VAL A 116 9.32 9.67 20.14
CA VAL A 116 9.89 8.48 20.79
C VAL A 116 11.29 8.73 21.36
N ARG A 117 12.04 9.71 20.82
CA ARG A 117 13.38 10.06 21.34
C ARG A 117 13.36 10.48 22.82
N GLU A 118 12.43 11.34 23.23
CA GLU A 118 12.35 11.80 24.64
C GLU A 118 11.98 10.65 25.57
N ASN A 119 10.96 9.87 25.23
CA ASN A 119 10.47 8.77 26.07
C ASN A 119 11.48 7.62 26.25
N VAL A 120 12.31 7.35 25.23
CA VAL A 120 13.32 6.29 25.30
C VAL A 120 14.57 6.76 26.03
N LEU A 121 15.02 8.01 25.82
CA LEU A 121 16.07 8.60 26.65
C LEU A 121 15.67 8.56 28.12
N ASP A 122 14.48 9.02 28.46
CA ASP A 122 13.98 9.05 29.84
C ASP A 122 13.97 7.66 30.48
N ARG A 123 13.57 6.62 29.75
CA ARG A 123 13.56 5.24 30.26
C ARG A 123 14.97 4.66 30.47
N ILE A 124 15.91 4.99 29.59
CA ILE A 124 17.30 4.53 29.72
C ILE A 124 17.98 5.22 30.89
N PHE A 125 17.84 6.55 30.99
CA PHE A 125 18.37 7.31 32.13
C PHE A 125 17.65 6.98 33.45
N ALA A 126 16.39 6.55 33.42
CA ALA A 126 15.70 6.04 34.60
C ALA A 126 16.24 4.68 35.08
N GLN A 127 16.85 3.87 34.20
CA GLN A 127 17.46 2.59 34.54
C GLN A 127 18.95 2.70 34.89
N PHE A 128 19.62 3.76 34.45
CA PHE A 128 20.90 4.17 35.03
C PHE A 128 20.61 4.83 36.37
N CYS A 129 20.77 4.09 37.48
CA CYS A 129 20.94 4.72 38.78
C CYS A 129 22.05 5.77 38.63
N ILE A 130 21.69 7.05 38.60
CA ILE A 130 22.65 8.14 38.71
C ILE A 130 23.24 7.97 40.10
N GLY A 131 24.37 7.27 40.16
CA GLY A 131 25.21 7.20 41.34
C GLY A 131 25.55 8.62 41.75
N LYS A 132 25.40 8.89 43.05
CA LYS A 132 26.21 9.92 43.71
C LYS A 132 27.69 9.69 43.43
#